data_AF-A0A246PHZ7-F1
#
_entry.id   AF-A0A246PHZ7-F1
#
_cell.length_a   1.000
_cell.length_b   1.000
_cell.length_c   1.000
_cell.angle_alpha   90.00
_cell.angle_beta   90.00
_cell.angle_gamma   90.00
#
_symmetry.space_group_name_H-M   'P 1'
#
loop_
_entity.id
_entity.type
_entity.pdbx_description
1 polymer ?
#
loop_
_entity_poly.entity_id
_entity_poly.type
_entity_poly.pdbx_seq_one_letter_code
_entity_poly.pdbx_strand_id
1 'polypeptide(L)'
;MRIKLKKKRIISVLFAIILVSIGYYMFQSITNPKLVNAKEVNSVLQVSSLPNNELKKSIPSRFDGKERKVVYLTFDDGPGK
;
A
#
# COMPACT_ATOMS: atom_id res chain seq x y z
N MET A 1 -33.20 -37.97 -39.97
CA MET A 1 -31.83 -37.72 -39.46
C MET A 1 -31.47 -36.24 -39.23
N ARG A 2 -31.97 -35.29 -40.05
CA ARG A 2 -31.60 -33.85 -39.97
C ARG A 2 -31.99 -33.11 -38.67
N ILE A 3 -33.10 -33.49 -38.02
CA ILE A 3 -33.60 -32.80 -36.80
C ILE A 3 -32.71 -33.07 -35.58
N LYS A 4 -32.21 -34.31 -35.42
CA LYS A 4 -31.27 -34.65 -34.34
C LYS A 4 -29.95 -33.89 -34.49
N LEU A 5 -29.49 -33.68 -35.73
CA LEU A 5 -28.29 -32.90 -36.03
C LEU A 5 -28.46 -31.41 -35.64
N LYS A 6 -29.62 -30.81 -35.95
CA LYS A 6 -29.96 -29.44 -35.54
C LYS A 6 -29.99 -29.28 -34.02
N LYS A 7 -30.60 -30.23 -33.28
CA LYS A 7 -30.60 -30.22 -31.80
C LYS A 7 -29.19 -30.29 -31.20
N LYS A 8 -28.34 -31.19 -31.71
CA LYS A 8 -26.94 -31.29 -31.26
C LYS A 8 -26.16 -29.98 -31.48
N ARG A 9 -26.38 -29.32 -32.62
CA ARG A 9 -25.75 -28.03 -32.93
C ARG A 9 -26.20 -26.91 -31.99
N ILE A 10 -27.49 -26.85 -31.65
CA ILE A 10 -28.03 -25.87 -30.69
C ILE A 10 -27.41 -26.07 -29.31
N ILE A 11 -27.33 -27.32 -28.83
CA ILE A 11 -26.72 -27.64 -27.53
C ILE A 11 -25.24 -27.25 -27.51
N SER A 12 -24.50 -27.51 -28.59
CA SER A 12 -23.09 -27.15 -28.70
C SER A 12 -22.88 -25.63 -28.66
N VAL A 13 -23.72 -24.85 -29.34
CA VAL A 13 -23.65 -23.38 -29.30
C VAL A 13 -23.96 -22.85 -27.91
N LEU A 14 -24.97 -23.41 -27.24
CA LEU A 14 -25.30 -23.02 -25.86
C LEU A 14 -24.13 -23.28 -24.91
N PHE A 15 -23.48 -24.43 -25.06
CA PHE A 15 -22.32 -24.79 -24.25
C PHE A 15 -21.13 -23.85 -24.49
N ALA A 16 -20.88 -23.45 -25.74
CA ALA A 16 -19.85 -22.47 -26.07
C ALA A 16 -20.11 -21.11 -25.42
N ILE A 17 -21.36 -20.63 -25.41
CA ILE A 17 -21.73 -19.36 -24.77
C ILE A 17 -21.48 -19.41 -23.27
N ILE A 18 -21.80 -20.53 -22.61
CA ILE A 18 -21.57 -20.72 -21.18
C ILE A 18 -20.06 -20.69 -20.85
N LEU A 19 -19.23 -21.33 -21.68
CA LEU A 19 -17.77 -21.29 -21.47
C LEU A 19 -17.21 -19.88 -21.62
N VAL A 20 -17.68 -19.13 -22.61
CA VAL A 20 -17.26 -17.73 -22.83
C VAL A 20 -17.69 -16.84 -21.67
N SER A 21 -18.91 -17.00 -21.14
CA SER A 21 -19.38 -16.19 -20.02
C SER A 21 -18.64 -16.48 -18.71
N ILE A 22 -18.29 -17.75 -18.44
CA ILE A 22 -17.43 -18.12 -17.29
C ILE A 22 -16.05 -17.46 -17.43
N GLY A 23 -15.44 -17.55 -18.62
CA GLY A 23 -14.13 -16.93 -18.88
C GLY A 23 -14.15 -15.41 -18.70
N TYR A 24 -15.19 -14.75 -19.22
CA TYR A 24 -15.38 -13.31 -19.06
C TYR A 24 -15.54 -12.91 -17.59
N TYR A 25 -16.33 -13.66 -16.81
CA TYR A 25 -16.53 -13.39 -15.38
C TYR A 25 -15.23 -13.56 -14.58
N MET A 26 -14.45 -14.61 -14.88
CA MET A 26 -13.14 -14.83 -14.26
C MET A 26 -12.16 -13.71 -14.59
N PHE A 27 -12.09 -13.30 -15.86
CA PHE A 27 -11.25 -12.19 -16.29
C PHE A 27 -11.63 -10.88 -15.59
N GLN A 28 -12.93 -10.54 -15.58
CA GLN A 28 -13.46 -9.38 -14.85
C GLN A 28 -13.13 -9.41 -13.35
N SER A 29 -13.15 -10.59 -12.71
CA SER A 29 -12.80 -10.74 -11.30
C SER A 29 -11.33 -10.39 -11.03
N ILE A 30 -10.43 -10.81 -11.91
CA ILE A 30 -8.98 -10.55 -11.80
C ILE A 30 -8.66 -9.08 -12.11
N THR A 31 -9.30 -8.51 -13.15
CA THR A 31 -9.06 -7.14 -13.57
C THR A 31 -9.86 -6.11 -12.78
N ASN A 32 -10.68 -6.51 -11.80
CA ASN A 32 -11.51 -5.58 -11.05
C ASN A 32 -10.61 -4.65 -10.21
N PRO A 33 -10.48 -3.36 -10.55
CA PRO A 33 -9.54 -2.44 -9.91
C PRO A 33 -9.90 -2.16 -8.44
N LYS A 34 -11.10 -2.54 -7.99
CA LYS A 34 -11.56 -2.39 -6.61
C LYS A 34 -10.70 -3.18 -5.59
N LEU A 35 -10.10 -4.30 -5.99
CA LEU A 35 -9.23 -5.09 -5.11
C LEU A 35 -7.80 -4.56 -5.03
N VAL A 36 -7.31 -3.93 -6.12
CA VAL A 36 -5.97 -3.33 -6.17
C VAL A 36 -5.93 -2.02 -5.38
N ASN A 37 -6.98 -1.19 -5.48
CA ASN A 37 -7.02 0.09 -4.78
C ASN A 37 -7.46 0.00 -3.31
N ALA A 38 -8.04 -1.13 -2.86
CA ALA A 38 -8.44 -1.32 -1.46
C ALA A 38 -7.25 -1.64 -0.53
N LYS A 39 -6.10 -2.04 -1.08
CA LYS A 39 -4.89 -2.34 -0.29
C LYS A 39 -3.96 -1.15 -0.10
N GLU A 40 -4.17 -0.06 -0.84
CA GLU A 40 -3.27 1.08 -0.89
C GLU A 40 -3.86 2.34 -0.24
N VAL A 41 -4.77 2.18 0.72
CA VAL A 41 -5.14 3.27 1.63
C VAL A 41 -4.45 3.04 2.95
N ASN A 42 -3.16 3.38 2.98
CA ASN A 42 -2.41 3.79 4.18
C ASN A 42 -2.48 2.85 5.38
N SER A 43 -1.80 1.70 5.31
CA SER A 43 -1.26 1.11 6.54
C SER A 43 0.01 1.88 6.93
N VAL A 44 -0.17 3.08 7.50
CA VAL A 44 0.91 3.67 8.30
C VAL A 44 1.11 2.71 9.45
N LEU A 45 2.13 1.85 9.34
CA LEU A 45 2.54 0.94 10.40
C LEU A 45 2.66 1.76 11.68
N GLN A 46 1.80 1.48 12.65
CA GLN A 46 1.85 2.14 13.94
C GLN A 46 3.14 1.67 14.62
N VAL A 47 4.20 2.47 14.54
CA VAL A 47 5.49 2.26 15.24
C VAL A 47 5.32 2.58 16.73
N SER A 48 4.20 2.17 17.33
CA SER A 48 3.96 2.24 18.77
C SER A 48 4.62 1.08 19.53
N SER A 49 5.24 0.13 18.80
CA SER A 49 6.07 -0.93 19.36
C SER A 49 7.51 -0.50 19.64
N LEU A 50 7.86 0.76 19.39
CA LEU A 50 9.16 1.27 19.85
C LEU A 50 9.14 1.19 21.39
N PRO A 51 10.05 0.43 22.02
CA PRO A 51 10.08 0.34 23.47
C PRO A 51 10.26 1.75 24.02
N ASN A 52 9.35 2.17 24.91
CA ASN A 52 9.50 3.34 25.79
C ASN A 52 10.61 3.08 26.82
N ASN A 53 11.74 2.53 26.38
CA ASN A 53 12.94 2.61 27.17
C ASN A 53 13.26 4.10 27.21
N GLU A 54 13.20 4.67 28.41
CA GLU A 54 13.84 5.94 28.71
C GLU A 54 15.33 5.77 28.38
N LEU A 55 15.68 5.97 27.10
CA LEU A 55 17.04 6.11 26.66
C LEU A 55 17.50 7.42 27.28
N LYS A 56 17.95 7.33 28.53
CA LYS A 56 18.71 8.36 29.23
C LYS A 56 20.05 8.47 28.49
N LYS A 57 20.00 9.03 27.28
CA LYS A 57 21.20 9.37 26.52
C LYS A 57 21.89 10.44 27.35
N SER A 58 23.00 10.07 27.96
CA SER A 58 23.89 11.05 28.56
C SER A 58 24.34 11.99 27.44
N ILE A 59 24.22 13.29 27.68
CA ILE A 59 24.74 14.27 26.73
C ILE A 59 26.26 14.11 26.76
N PRO A 60 26.92 13.75 25.64
CA PRO A 60 28.36 13.55 25.63
C PRO A 60 29.05 14.89 25.89
N SER A 61 29.98 14.93 26.85
CA SER A 61 30.74 16.15 27.19
C SER A 61 31.79 16.52 26.12
N ARG A 62 32.12 15.56 25.24
CA ARG A 62 33.11 15.72 24.18
C ARG A 62 32.55 15.28 22.84
N PHE A 63 32.93 15.99 21.78
CA PHE A 63 32.69 15.59 20.40
C PHE A 63 34.02 15.72 19.65
N ASP A 64 34.47 14.64 19.01
CA ASP A 64 35.73 14.61 18.26
C ASP A 64 36.96 15.06 19.09
N GLY A 65 37.07 14.54 20.31
CA GLY A 65 38.17 14.87 21.24
C GLY A 65 38.13 16.28 21.84
N LYS A 66 37.20 17.14 21.40
CA LYS A 66 37.04 18.52 21.88
C LYS A 66 35.90 18.63 22.88
N GLU A 67 36.11 19.42 23.94
CA GLU A 67 35.08 19.72 24.93
C GLU A 67 33.95 20.54 24.31
N ARG A 68 32.69 20.15 24.56
CA ARG A 68 31.54 20.88 24.05
C ARG A 68 31.43 22.23 24.77
N LYS A 69 31.47 23.32 24.02
CA LYS A 69 31.16 24.65 24.51
C LYS A 69 29.65 24.89 24.39
N VAL A 70 29.02 25.40 25.44
CA VAL A 70 27.65 25.91 25.39
C VAL A 70 27.69 27.25 24.67
N VAL A 71 27.05 27.33 23.51
CA VAL A 71 26.86 28.59 22.79
C VAL A 71 25.43 29.04 23.03
N TYR A 72 25.26 30.21 23.62
CA TYR A 72 23.96 30.87 23.67
C TYR A 72 23.74 31.54 22.31
N LEU A 73 22.78 31.03 21.54
CA LEU A 73 22.29 31.74 20.37
C LEU A 73 21.50 32.94 20.89
N THR A 74 22.15 34.09 20.91
CA THR A 74 21.42 35.36 21.00
C THR A 74 20.80 35.57 19.64
N PHE A 75 19.49 35.34 19.54
CA PHE A 75 18.72 35.91 18.44
C PHE A 75 18.70 37.42 18.70
N ASP A 76 19.67 38.11 18.13
CA ASP A 76 19.58 39.55 17.91
C ASP A 76 18.45 39.69 16.88
N ASP A 77 17.20 39.67 17.37
CA ASP A 77 16.06 40.15 16.59
C ASP A 77 16.39 41.62 16.32
N GLY A 78 17.07 41.83 15.18
CA GLY A 78 17.57 43.11 14.73
C GLY A 78 16.48 44.17 14.82
N PRO A 79 16.87 45.45 14.90
CA PRO A 79 16.07 46.51 15.51
C PRO A 79 14.61 46.42 15.11
N GLY A 80 13.77 46.03 16.07
CA GLY A 80 12.33 46.15 15.97
C GLY A 80 12.02 47.61 15.65
N LYS A 81 11.37 47.82 14.50
CA LYS A 81 10.88 49.13 14.09
C LYS A 81 9.84 49.66 15.06
#